data_AF-A0A1R4EII0-F1
#
_entry.id   AF-A0A1R4EII0-F1
#
_cell.length_a   1.000
_cell.length_b   1.000
_cell.length_c   1.000
_cell.angle_alpha   90.00
_cell.angle_beta   90.00
_cell.angle_gamma   90.00
#
_symmetry.space_group_name_H-M   'P 1'
#
loop_
_entity.id
_entity.type
_entity.pdbx_description
1 polymer ?
#
loop_
_entity_poly.entity_id
_entity_poly.type
_entity_poly.pdbx_seq_one_letter_code
_entity_poly.pdbx_strand_id
1 'polypeptide(L)'
;MKTLKLCIKDKHIKELNQLSGSVNFVWNYVNALYFEHLKRTGKFFSAYLGQPLPGIAVIAFACIVGGVVSVFGNKLFESAFIAFVTIAIHNFSGTIAGIDKDKKRTLAIEVGVQNAGLATGLSTKFFPSSAEAAVVAAVATIWHSVSGSILVNMFSWSDKQEILPNPSQVTKIK
;
A
#
# COMPACT_ATOMS: atom_id res chain seq x y z
N MET A 1 6.97 -9.71 31.12
CA MET A 1 7.08 -9.21 29.73
C MET A 1 6.01 -8.15 29.40
N LYS A 2 5.75 -7.17 30.28
CA LYS A 2 4.77 -6.07 30.07
C LYS A 2 5.39 -4.66 30.06
N THR A 3 6.68 -4.54 30.37
CA THR A 3 7.38 -3.26 30.55
C THR A 3 8.00 -2.69 29.27
N LEU A 4 8.40 -3.54 28.30
CA LEU A 4 8.98 -3.08 27.02
C LEU A 4 7.97 -2.45 26.05
N LYS A 5 6.71 -2.90 26.05
CA LYS A 5 5.65 -2.37 25.16
C LYS A 5 5.19 -0.95 25.52
N LEU A 6 5.47 -0.49 26.74
CA LEU A 6 5.15 0.88 27.19
C LEU A 6 6.29 1.87 26.91
N CYS A 7 7.55 1.48 27.10
CA CYS A 7 8.70 2.39 26.95
C CYS A 7 8.98 2.86 25.50
N ILE A 8 8.65 2.07 24.48
CA ILE A 8 8.80 2.49 23.06
C ILE A 8 7.71 3.51 22.67
N LYS A 9 6.50 3.35 23.22
CA LYS A 9 5.36 4.21 22.92
C LYS A 9 5.63 5.65 23.39
N ASP A 10 6.20 5.83 24.57
CA ASP A 10 6.30 7.17 25.17
C ASP A 10 7.54 7.98 24.72
N LYS A 11 8.65 7.32 24.37
CA LYS A 11 9.91 8.03 24.02
C LYS A 11 9.85 8.77 22.68
N HIS A 12 9.10 8.25 21.70
CA HIS A 12 9.10 8.75 20.32
C HIS A 12 7.72 9.23 19.85
N ILE A 13 6.71 9.30 20.73
CA ILE A 13 5.34 9.68 20.40
C ILE A 13 5.26 11.05 19.71
N LYS A 14 6.06 12.03 20.14
CA LYS A 14 6.03 13.39 19.58
C LYS A 14 6.48 13.40 18.14
N GLU A 15 7.56 12.70 17.84
CA GLU A 15 8.09 12.59 16.48
C GLU A 15 7.20 11.73 15.59
N LEU A 16 6.62 10.66 16.13
CA LEU A 16 5.66 9.81 15.41
C LEU A 16 4.42 10.62 15.02
N ASN A 17 3.90 11.43 15.94
CA ASN A 17 2.78 12.35 15.69
C ASN A 17 3.16 13.45 14.70
N GLN A 18 4.40 13.92 14.71
CA GLN A 18 4.87 14.94 13.76
C GLN A 18 5.00 14.37 12.34
N LEU A 19 5.58 13.17 12.19
CA LEU A 19 5.69 12.48 10.90
C LEU A 19 4.32 12.09 10.36
N SER A 20 3.48 11.48 11.20
CA SER A 20 2.08 11.15 10.86
C SER A 20 1.28 12.41 10.52
N GLY A 21 1.44 13.49 11.30
CA GLY A 21 0.80 14.77 11.08
C GLY A 21 1.23 15.45 9.78
N SER A 22 2.52 15.37 9.42
CA SER A 22 3.03 15.90 8.15
C SER A 22 2.47 15.14 6.95
N VAL A 23 2.45 13.80 7.00
CA VAL A 23 1.85 12.97 5.95
C VAL A 23 0.35 13.25 5.81
N ASN A 24 -0.36 13.34 6.94
CA ASN A 24 -1.79 13.63 6.95
C ASN A 24 -2.10 15.05 6.46
N PHE A 25 -1.25 16.02 6.77
CA PHE A 25 -1.38 17.39 6.27
C PHE A 25 -1.26 17.44 4.75
N VAL A 26 -0.22 16.83 4.17
CA VAL A 26 -0.04 16.77 2.72
C VAL A 26 -1.20 16.05 2.05
N TRP A 27 -1.65 14.93 2.62
CA TRP A 27 -2.80 14.17 2.12
C TRP A 27 -4.07 15.03 2.12
N ASN A 28 -4.38 15.70 3.23
CA ASN A 28 -5.55 16.56 3.35
C ASN A 28 -5.46 17.78 2.43
N TYR A 29 -4.26 18.35 2.25
CA TYR A 29 -4.04 19.48 1.37
C TYR A 29 -4.27 19.10 -0.10
N VAL A 30 -3.70 17.97 -0.55
CA VAL A 30 -3.92 17.45 -1.91
C VAL A 30 -5.39 17.11 -2.13
N ASN A 31 -6.05 16.49 -1.14
CA ASN A 31 -7.48 16.21 -1.21
C ASN A 31 -8.33 17.50 -1.26
N ALA A 32 -7.98 18.52 -0.47
CA ALA A 32 -8.67 19.81 -0.50
C ALA A 32 -8.53 20.49 -1.86
N LEU A 33 -7.32 20.50 -2.44
CA LEU A 33 -7.08 21.00 -3.80
C LEU A 33 -7.89 20.23 -4.85
N TYR A 34 -7.95 18.90 -4.72
CA TYR A 34 -8.75 18.05 -5.59
C TYR A 34 -10.24 18.39 -5.52
N PHE A 35 -10.79 18.51 -4.32
CA PHE A 35 -12.21 18.86 -4.11
C PHE A 35 -12.55 20.26 -4.60
N GLU A 36 -11.68 21.24 -4.36
CA GLU A 36 -11.87 22.60 -4.87
C GLU A 36 -11.82 22.63 -6.40
N HIS A 37 -10.91 21.88 -7.03
CA HIS A 37 -10.85 21.76 -8.48
C HIS A 37 -12.12 21.11 -9.05
N LEU A 38 -12.58 20.01 -8.42
CA LEU A 38 -13.79 19.30 -8.81
C LEU A 38 -15.02 20.21 -8.73
N LYS A 39 -15.15 20.99 -7.66
CA LYS A 39 -16.26 21.96 -7.49
C LYS A 39 -16.24 23.06 -8.55
N ARG A 40 -15.05 23.56 -8.93
CA ARG A 40 -14.91 24.67 -9.89
C ARG A 40 -15.14 24.25 -11.34
N THR A 41 -14.66 23.06 -11.73
CA THR A 41 -14.65 22.64 -13.14
C THR A 41 -15.73 21.60 -13.47
N GLY A 42 -16.31 20.95 -12.46
CA GLY A 42 -17.20 19.80 -12.64
C GLY A 42 -16.50 18.56 -13.21
N LYS A 43 -15.17 18.60 -13.37
CA LYS A 43 -14.37 17.50 -13.91
C LYS A 43 -13.45 16.95 -12.83
N PHE A 44 -13.28 15.64 -12.82
CA PHE A 44 -12.30 15.01 -11.96
C PHE A 44 -10.89 15.44 -12.36
N PHE A 45 -10.09 15.86 -11.39
CA PHE A 45 -8.68 16.20 -11.62
C PHE A 45 -7.88 15.03 -12.22
N SER A 46 -8.32 13.80 -11.93
CA SER A 46 -7.85 12.56 -12.56
C SER A 46 -7.99 12.55 -14.09
N ALA A 47 -8.92 13.31 -14.69
CA ALA A 47 -9.03 13.40 -16.14
C ALA A 47 -7.87 14.18 -16.78
N TYR A 48 -7.21 15.07 -16.02
CA TYR A 48 -6.10 15.90 -16.49
C TYR A 48 -4.73 15.30 -16.11
N LEU A 49 -4.63 14.76 -14.90
CA LEU A 49 -3.41 14.14 -14.38
C LEU A 49 -3.36 12.62 -14.51
N GLY A 50 -4.42 11.98 -15.01
CA GLY A 50 -4.54 10.52 -15.04
C GLY A 50 -3.45 9.81 -15.83
N GLN A 51 -2.87 10.48 -16.84
CA GLN A 51 -1.77 9.93 -17.62
C GLN A 51 -0.40 10.03 -16.91
N PRO A 52 0.05 11.20 -16.41
CA PRO A 52 1.38 11.30 -15.77
C PRO A 52 1.43 10.83 -14.31
N LEU A 53 0.34 10.94 -13.55
CA LEU A 53 0.38 10.76 -12.09
C LEU A 53 0.79 9.34 -11.64
N PRO A 54 0.28 8.25 -12.24
CA PRO A 54 0.74 6.90 -11.91
C PRO A 54 2.24 6.73 -12.19
N GLY A 55 2.74 7.29 -13.29
CA GLY A 55 4.15 7.23 -13.67
C GLY A 55 5.06 7.97 -12.66
N ILE A 56 4.67 9.16 -12.24
CA ILE A 56 5.39 9.94 -11.23
C ILE A 56 5.45 9.16 -9.90
N ALA A 57 4.34 8.53 -9.49
CA ALA A 57 4.30 7.71 -8.27
C ALA A 57 5.26 6.51 -8.36
N VAL A 58 5.28 5.80 -9.49
CA VAL A 58 6.20 4.67 -9.72
C VAL A 58 7.66 5.13 -9.66
N ILE A 59 8.00 6.26 -10.27
CA ILE A 59 9.36 6.82 -10.23
C ILE A 59 9.74 7.18 -8.78
N ALA A 60 8.85 7.82 -8.03
CA ALA A 60 9.10 8.17 -6.64
C ALA A 60 9.34 6.91 -5.78
N PHE A 61 8.54 5.86 -5.94
CA PHE A 61 8.74 4.58 -5.26
C PHE A 61 10.06 3.92 -5.66
N ALA A 62 10.42 3.94 -6.95
CA ALA A 62 11.69 3.40 -7.43
C ALA A 62 12.88 4.14 -6.80
N CYS A 63 12.81 5.46 -6.65
CA CYS A 63 13.84 6.25 -5.96
C CYS A 63 13.96 5.89 -4.47
N ILE A 64 12.84 5.72 -3.76
CA ILE A 64 12.85 5.33 -2.34
C ILE A 64 13.49 3.94 -2.19
N VAL A 65 13.02 2.96 -2.96
CA VAL A 65 13.55 1.59 -2.94
C VAL A 65 15.02 1.58 -3.34
N GLY A 66 15.39 2.28 -4.41
CA GLY A 66 16.77 2.38 -4.89
C GLY A 66 17.72 3.00 -3.85
N GLY A 67 17.26 4.03 -3.12
CA GLY A 67 18.02 4.62 -2.02
C GLY A 67 18.23 3.65 -0.85
N VAL A 68 17.23 2.82 -0.51
CA VAL A 68 17.39 1.80 0.53
C VAL A 68 18.33 0.68 0.05
N VAL A 69 18.20 0.24 -1.20
CA VAL A 69 19.05 -0.81 -1.80
C VAL A 69 20.50 -0.34 -1.90
N SER A 70 20.76 0.92 -2.24
CA SER A 70 22.12 1.44 -2.36
C SER A 70 22.84 1.48 -1.01
N VAL A 71 22.13 1.78 0.07
CA VAL A 71 22.71 1.86 1.42
C VAL A 71 22.80 0.48 2.09
N PHE A 72 21.84 -0.43 1.84
CA PHE A 72 21.67 -1.68 2.59
C PHE A 72 21.66 -2.96 1.72
N GLY A 73 22.12 -2.88 0.47
CA GLY A 73 22.01 -3.94 -0.54
C GLY A 73 22.55 -5.32 -0.12
N ASN A 74 23.64 -5.37 0.64
CA ASN A 74 24.21 -6.65 1.10
C ASN A 74 23.26 -7.40 2.05
N LYS A 75 22.52 -6.68 2.89
CA LYS A 75 21.53 -7.25 3.83
C LYS A 75 20.22 -7.64 3.14
N LEU A 76 19.94 -7.02 2.00
CA LEU A 76 18.80 -7.36 1.15
C LEU A 76 18.90 -8.80 0.64
N PHE A 77 20.03 -9.18 0.04
CA PHE A 77 20.19 -10.52 -0.53
C PHE A 77 20.15 -11.63 0.53
N GLU A 78 20.62 -11.35 1.74
CA GLU A 78 20.64 -12.29 2.86
C GLU A 78 19.24 -12.52 3.46
N SER A 79 18.38 -11.49 3.48
CA SER A 79 17.08 -11.51 4.17
C SER A 79 15.85 -11.47 3.26
N ALA A 80 16.03 -11.28 1.95
CA ALA A 80 14.93 -11.09 0.98
C ALA A 80 13.92 -12.24 0.97
N PHE A 81 14.38 -13.50 1.05
CA PHE A 81 13.49 -14.65 1.02
C PHE A 81 12.57 -14.70 2.26
N ILE A 82 13.13 -14.50 3.45
CA ILE A 82 12.39 -14.50 4.72
C ILE A 82 11.45 -13.29 4.78
N ALA A 83 11.93 -12.12 4.33
CA ALA A 83 11.12 -10.91 4.23
C ALA A 83 9.90 -11.14 3.33
N PHE A 84 10.11 -11.70 2.14
CA PHE A 84 9.04 -12.01 1.19
C PHE A 84 7.95 -12.90 1.79
N VAL A 85 8.33 -14.02 2.40
CA VAL A 85 7.38 -14.97 3.02
C VAL A 85 6.60 -14.30 4.15
N THR A 86 7.30 -13.56 5.01
CA THR A 86 6.67 -12.85 6.15
C THR A 86 5.68 -11.79 5.67
N ILE A 87 6.05 -11.01 4.66
CA ILE A 87 5.21 -9.96 4.10
C ILE A 87 4.00 -10.57 3.37
N ALA A 88 4.19 -11.68 2.66
CA ALA A 88 3.08 -12.40 2.03
C ALA A 88 2.04 -12.81 3.10
N ILE A 89 2.47 -13.45 4.18
CA ILE A 89 1.57 -13.84 5.28
C ILE A 89 0.87 -12.62 5.90
N HIS A 90 1.61 -11.54 6.14
CA HIS A 90 1.05 -10.30 6.71
C HIS A 90 -0.01 -9.67 5.80
N ASN A 91 0.22 -9.63 4.49
CA ASN A 91 -0.71 -9.06 3.52
C ASN A 91 -1.97 -9.92 3.34
N PHE A 92 -1.88 -11.24 3.48
CA PHE A 92 -3.05 -12.12 3.38
C PHE A 92 -3.96 -12.06 4.62
N SER A 93 -3.48 -11.55 5.76
CA SER A 93 -4.28 -11.44 6.99
C SER A 93 -5.52 -10.54 6.86
N GLY A 94 -5.57 -9.65 5.86
CA GLY A 94 -6.71 -8.77 5.58
C GLY A 94 -7.96 -9.47 5.00
N THR A 95 -7.88 -10.77 4.66
CA THR A 95 -8.98 -11.49 3.96
C THR A 95 -9.95 -12.26 4.88
N ILE A 96 -9.77 -12.22 6.20
CA ILE A 96 -10.43 -13.15 7.14
C ILE A 96 -11.79 -12.66 7.68
N ALA A 97 -12.31 -11.52 7.24
CA ALA A 97 -13.59 -11.02 7.76
C ALA A 97 -14.80 -11.57 6.97
N GLY A 98 -15.80 -12.12 7.67
CA GLY A 98 -17.08 -12.61 7.12
C GLY A 98 -18.00 -11.48 6.63
N ILE A 99 -17.54 -10.68 5.67
CA ILE A 99 -18.21 -9.49 5.15
C ILE A 99 -18.51 -9.71 3.65
N ASP A 100 -19.53 -9.00 3.15
CA ASP A 100 -19.92 -8.89 1.73
C ASP A 100 -18.71 -8.80 0.79
N LYS A 101 -18.84 -9.40 -0.41
CA LYS A 101 -17.78 -9.53 -1.43
C LYS A 101 -17.08 -8.19 -1.72
N ASP A 102 -17.83 -7.11 -1.89
CA ASP A 102 -17.27 -5.80 -2.23
C ASP A 102 -16.50 -5.16 -1.07
N LYS A 103 -17.08 -5.21 0.13
CA LYS A 103 -16.40 -4.72 1.34
C LYS A 103 -15.15 -5.52 1.66
N LYS A 104 -15.18 -6.85 1.44
CA LYS A 104 -14.02 -7.72 1.60
C LYS A 104 -12.90 -7.36 0.62
N ARG A 105 -13.22 -7.02 -0.62
CA ARG A 105 -12.26 -6.58 -1.64
C ARG A 105 -11.63 -5.24 -1.28
N THR A 106 -12.45 -4.26 -0.90
CA THR A 106 -11.96 -2.95 -0.44
C THR A 106 -11.06 -3.09 0.78
N LEU A 107 -11.49 -3.88 1.78
CA LEU A 107 -10.71 -4.11 2.99
C LEU A 107 -9.40 -4.86 2.69
N ALA A 108 -9.41 -5.84 1.79
CA ALA A 108 -8.20 -6.55 1.39
C ALA A 108 -7.17 -5.61 0.72
N ILE A 109 -7.64 -4.66 -0.09
CA ILE A 109 -6.78 -3.65 -0.72
C ILE A 109 -6.29 -2.63 0.32
N GLU A 110 -7.17 -2.12 1.18
CA GLU A 110 -6.83 -1.08 2.15
C GLU A 110 -5.89 -1.59 3.27
N VAL A 111 -6.08 -2.83 3.72
CA VAL A 111 -5.20 -3.47 4.71
C VAL A 111 -3.89 -3.93 4.07
N GLY A 112 -3.93 -4.42 2.83
CA GLY A 112 -2.76 -4.90 2.10
C GLY A 112 -1.85 -3.77 1.61
N VAL A 113 -2.43 -2.62 1.21
CA VAL A 113 -1.68 -1.46 0.70
C VAL A 113 -1.40 -0.49 1.85
N GLN A 114 -0.31 -0.72 2.57
CA GLN A 114 0.15 0.18 3.63
C GLN A 114 0.99 1.35 3.10
N ASN A 115 1.09 2.44 3.89
CA ASN A 115 1.97 3.56 3.55
C ASN A 115 3.43 3.19 3.80
N ALA A 116 4.06 2.66 2.77
CA ALA A 116 5.41 2.12 2.87
C ALA A 116 6.51 3.21 2.93
N GLY A 117 6.22 4.43 2.44
CA GLY A 117 7.11 5.58 2.59
C GLY A 117 7.24 6.04 4.04
N LEU A 118 6.11 6.10 4.77
CA LEU A 118 6.12 6.38 6.20
C LEU A 118 6.84 5.26 6.98
N ALA A 119 6.58 3.99 6.66
CA ALA A 119 7.26 2.86 7.29
C ALA A 119 8.78 2.91 7.09
N THR A 120 9.24 3.18 5.87
CA THR A 120 10.66 3.32 5.53
C THR A 120 11.29 4.48 6.31
N GLY A 121 10.67 5.67 6.32
CA GLY A 121 11.18 6.83 7.05
C GLY A 121 11.23 6.64 8.57
N LEU A 122 10.25 5.92 9.15
CA LEU A 122 10.26 5.58 10.57
C LEU A 122 11.36 4.56 10.90
N SER A 123 11.55 3.56 10.04
CA SER A 123 12.56 2.53 10.25
C SER A 123 13.98 3.09 10.23
N THR A 124 14.31 3.96 9.27
CA THR A 124 15.64 4.58 9.17
C THR A 124 15.93 5.54 10.32
N LYS A 125 14.90 6.24 10.82
CA LYS A 125 15.05 7.23 11.89
C LYS A 125 15.14 6.60 13.29
N PHE A 126 14.29 5.62 13.59
CA PHE A 126 14.19 5.04 14.93
C PHE A 126 15.00 3.76 15.11
N PHE A 127 15.38 3.09 14.02
CA PHE A 127 16.22 1.89 14.05
C PHE A 127 17.48 2.06 13.19
N PRO A 128 18.31 3.09 13.45
CA PRO A 128 19.50 3.34 12.64
C PRO A 128 20.54 2.21 12.74
N SER A 129 20.54 1.46 13.84
CA SER A 129 21.41 0.30 14.07
C SER A 129 20.85 -1.01 13.49
N SER A 130 19.63 -1.00 12.95
CA SER A 130 18.96 -2.17 12.36
C SER A 130 18.58 -1.87 10.91
N ALA A 131 19.59 -1.89 10.05
CA ALA A 131 19.48 -1.71 8.60
C ALA A 131 18.40 -2.60 7.97
N GLU A 132 18.20 -3.79 8.54
CA GLU A 132 17.23 -4.79 8.10
C GLU A 132 15.79 -4.26 8.19
N ALA A 133 15.48 -3.34 9.12
CA ALA A 133 14.14 -2.78 9.26
C ALA A 133 13.75 -1.90 8.06
N ALA A 134 14.68 -1.09 7.56
CA ALA A 134 14.47 -0.28 6.36
C ALA A 134 14.39 -1.13 5.09
N VAL A 135 15.23 -2.17 5.02
CA VAL A 135 15.19 -3.17 3.94
C VAL A 135 13.83 -3.86 3.88
N VAL A 136 13.30 -4.33 5.01
CA VAL A 136 11.99 -5.01 5.05
C VAL A 136 10.87 -4.07 4.63
N ALA A 137 10.91 -2.79 5.04
CA ALA A 137 9.93 -1.79 4.60
C ALA A 137 9.98 -1.56 3.08
N ALA A 138 11.18 -1.48 2.48
CA ALA A 138 11.35 -1.34 1.05
C ALA A 138 10.89 -2.58 0.27
N VAL A 139 11.21 -3.80 0.73
CA VAL A 139 10.72 -5.05 0.11
C VAL A 139 9.20 -5.14 0.20
N ALA A 140 8.62 -4.77 1.34
CA ALA A 140 7.17 -4.69 1.50
C ALA A 140 6.53 -3.71 0.50
N THR A 141 7.23 -2.61 0.19
CA THR A 141 6.81 -1.61 -0.81
C THR A 141 6.75 -2.17 -2.23
N ILE A 142 7.67 -3.07 -2.58
CA ILE A 142 7.64 -3.72 -3.90
C ILE A 142 6.51 -4.75 -3.90
N TRP A 143 6.46 -5.58 -2.86
CA TRP A 143 5.53 -6.70 -2.80
C TRP A 143 4.07 -6.25 -2.77
N HIS A 144 3.66 -5.33 -1.90
CA HIS A 144 2.26 -4.90 -1.80
C HIS A 144 1.74 -4.21 -3.09
N SER A 145 2.63 -3.60 -3.88
CA SER A 145 2.30 -2.94 -5.15
C SER A 145 2.08 -3.99 -6.25
N VAL A 146 2.96 -4.99 -6.34
CA VAL A 146 2.82 -6.12 -7.25
C VAL A 146 1.64 -7.01 -6.86
N SER A 147 1.55 -7.43 -5.60
CA SER A 147 0.48 -8.30 -5.11
C SER A 147 -0.88 -7.62 -5.17
N GLY A 148 -0.96 -6.32 -4.86
CA GLY A 148 -2.18 -5.53 -4.99
C GLY A 148 -2.68 -5.48 -6.44
N SER A 149 -1.77 -5.24 -7.40
CA SER A 149 -2.10 -5.23 -8.83
C SER A 149 -2.60 -6.59 -9.32
N ILE A 150 -1.96 -7.68 -8.90
CA ILE A 150 -2.39 -9.05 -9.22
C ILE A 150 -3.77 -9.33 -8.65
N LEU A 151 -4.00 -8.99 -7.38
CA LEU A 151 -5.25 -9.25 -6.66
C LEU A 151 -6.43 -8.45 -7.25
N VAL A 152 -6.23 -7.18 -7.63
CA VAL A 152 -7.22 -6.37 -8.35
C VAL A 152 -7.53 -6.98 -9.73
N ASN A 153 -6.51 -7.46 -10.44
CA ASN A 153 -6.71 -8.10 -11.74
C ASN A 153 -7.49 -9.42 -11.61
N MET A 154 -7.22 -10.21 -10.57
CA MET A 154 -7.99 -11.41 -10.25
C MET A 154 -9.46 -11.09 -9.95
N PHE A 155 -9.73 -10.05 -9.15
CA PHE A 155 -11.11 -9.62 -8.88
C PHE A 155 -11.83 -9.17 -10.16
N SER A 156 -11.14 -8.39 -11.01
CA SER A 156 -11.68 -7.94 -12.30
C SER A 156 -12.01 -9.12 -13.22
N TRP A 157 -11.18 -10.18 -13.21
CA TRP A 157 -11.43 -11.39 -13.97
C TRP A 157 -12.63 -12.19 -13.43
N SER A 158 -12.74 -12.35 -12.11
CA SER A 158 -13.89 -12.98 -11.49
C SER A 158 -15.20 -12.24 -11.78
N ASP A 159 -15.18 -10.90 -11.81
CA ASP A 159 -16.38 -10.10 -12.12
C ASP A 159 -16.81 -10.23 -13.58
N LYS A 160 -15.85 -10.35 -14.51
CA LYS A 160 -16.16 -10.67 -15.91
C LYS A 160 -16.90 -11.99 -16.04
N GLN A 161 -16.61 -12.98 -15.19
CA GLN A 161 -17.28 -14.29 -15.25
C GLN A 161 -18.71 -14.28 -14.68
N GLU A 162 -19.03 -13.39 -13.74
CA GLU A 162 -20.41 -13.24 -13.24
C GLU A 162 -21.33 -12.49 -14.23
N ILE A 163 -20.76 -11.67 -15.11
CA ILE A 163 -21.50 -10.90 -16.12
C ILE A 163 -21.77 -11.73 -17.38
N LEU A 164 -21.00 -12.80 -17.63
CA LEU A 164 -21.26 -13.69 -18.77
C LEU A 164 -22.56 -14.48 -18.52
N PRO A 165 -23.56 -14.41 -19.44
CA PRO A 165 -24.79 -15.16 -19.27
C PRO A 165 -24.47 -16.65 -19.24
N ASN A 166 -25.02 -17.34 -18.23
CA ASN A 166 -24.90 -18.79 -18.10
C ASN A 166 -25.35 -19.45 -19.43
N PRO A 167 -24.55 -20.34 -20.06
CA PRO A 167 -24.88 -20.94 -21.35
C PRO A 167 -26.23 -21.70 -21.36
N SER A 168 -26.74 -22.08 -20.18
CA SER A 168 -28.09 -22.63 -20.03
C SER A 168 -29.24 -21.63 -20.27
N GLN A 169 -28.99 -20.32 -20.15
CA GLN A 169 -29.98 -19.26 -20.41
C GLN A 169 -30.08 -18.91 -21.91
N VAL A 170 -28.98 -19.06 -22.66
CA VAL A 170 -28.94 -18.81 -24.12
C VAL A 170 -29.71 -19.87 -24.90
N THR A 171 -29.83 -21.09 -24.37
CA THR A 171 -30.50 -22.22 -25.04
C THR A 171 -32.03 -22.19 -24.86
N LYS A 172 -32.57 -21.42 -23.91
CA LYS A 172 -34.03 -21.30 -23.70
C LYS A 172 -34.72 -20.25 -24.58
N ILE A 173 -33.98 -19.55 -25.43
CA ILE A 173 -34.50 -18.50 -26.34
C ILE A 173 -34.38 -18.95 -27.81
N LYS A 174 -34.57 -20.24 -28.08
CA LYS A 174 -34.76 -20.76 -29.43
C LYS A 174 -36.04 -21.57 -29.52
#